data_AF-A0A8J2ZM13-F1
#
_entry.id   AF-A0A8J2ZM13-F1
#
_cell.length_a   1.000
_cell.length_b   1.000
_cell.length_c   1.000
_cell.angle_alpha   90.00
_cell.angle_beta   90.00
_cell.angle_gamma   90.00
#
_symmetry.space_group_name_H-M   'P 1'
#
loop_
_entity.id
_entity.type
_entity.pdbx_description
1 polymer ?
#
loop_
_entity_poly.entity_id
_entity_poly.type
_entity_poly.pdbx_seq_one_letter_code
_entity_poly.pdbx_strand_id
1 'polypeptide(L)'
;MVLLVLGVALWWGAHLFKRLAPAQRAAMGSKGKGLIALALVASVLLMIFGYRMWDGAFFWGRHPATVGINNLIMVAALYFASPGPKKGALFYRMRHPMLLGFLLWTIAHLLVNGDTPSFVLFGGLGLWAIVEMIIINRTEPGWTPPAKGSIAKDAMFLVASLVLLFVIGMIHTWLGYPVFG
;
A
#
# COMPACT_ATOMS: atom_id res chain seq x y z
N MET A 1 7.83 7.19 -17.63
CA MET A 1 6.80 8.14 -17.18
C MET A 1 5.43 7.79 -17.70
N VAL A 2 5.13 7.81 -19.01
CA VAL A 2 3.76 7.51 -19.50
C VAL A 2 3.22 6.18 -18.96
N LEU A 3 3.96 5.07 -19.09
CA LEU A 3 3.53 3.77 -18.56
C LEU A 3 3.32 3.79 -17.04
N LEU A 4 4.20 4.47 -16.30
CA LEU A 4 4.10 4.59 -14.84
C LEU A 4 2.84 5.35 -14.43
N VAL A 5 2.58 6.49 -15.07
CA VAL A 5 1.38 7.30 -14.85
C VAL A 5 0.12 6.52 -15.21
N LEU A 6 0.12 5.80 -16.34
CA LEU A 6 -1.01 4.94 -16.73
C LEU A 6 -1.23 3.79 -15.74
N GLY A 7 -0.15 3.19 -15.24
CA GLY A 7 -0.21 2.15 -14.21
C GLY A 7 -0.88 2.66 -12.94
N VAL A 8 -0.44 3.81 -12.44
CA VAL A 8 -1.05 4.47 -11.27
C VAL A 8 -2.50 4.88 -11.57
N ALA A 9 -2.79 5.51 -12.72
CA ALA A 9 -4.16 5.91 -13.07
C ALA A 9 -5.11 4.69 -13.17
N LEU A 10 -4.65 3.58 -13.73
CA LEU A 10 -5.42 2.34 -13.81
C LEU A 10 -5.65 1.73 -12.41
N TRP A 11 -4.67 1.83 -11.51
CA TRP A 11 -4.83 1.42 -10.10
C TRP A 11 -5.97 2.19 -9.44
N TRP A 12 -5.95 3.51 -9.57
CA TRP A 12 -6.99 4.39 -9.03
C TRP A 12 -8.35 4.03 -9.62
N GLY A 13 -8.45 3.98 -10.96
CA GLY A 13 -9.69 3.68 -11.66
C GLY A 13 -10.28 2.35 -11.20
N ALA A 14 -9.50 1.28 -11.17
CA ALA A 14 -9.96 -0.05 -10.79
C ALA A 14 -10.46 -0.13 -9.34
N HIS A 15 -9.78 0.52 -8.39
CA HIS A 15 -10.18 0.53 -6.98
C HIS A 15 -11.41 1.43 -6.73
N LEU A 16 -11.41 2.63 -7.32
CA LEU A 16 -12.49 3.60 -7.13
C LEU A 16 -13.76 3.22 -7.87
N PHE A 17 -13.69 2.37 -8.90
CA PHE A 17 -14.83 2.04 -9.75
C PHE A 17 -16.05 1.54 -8.97
N LYS A 18 -15.87 0.68 -7.96
CA LYS A 18 -16.98 0.21 -7.12
C LYS A 18 -17.65 1.35 -6.33
N ARG A 19 -16.89 2.39 -5.98
CA ARG A 19 -17.35 3.52 -5.15
C ARG A 19 -18.00 4.62 -5.99
N LEU A 20 -17.41 4.91 -7.16
CA LEU A 20 -17.86 5.98 -8.05
C LEU A 20 -18.99 5.53 -8.99
N ALA A 21 -19.02 4.27 -9.38
CA ALA A 21 -20.01 3.71 -10.32
C ALA A 21 -20.55 2.36 -9.82
N PRO A 22 -21.19 2.32 -8.63
CA PRO A 22 -21.60 1.08 -7.97
C PRO A 22 -22.61 0.27 -8.80
N ALA A 23 -23.54 0.93 -9.50
CA ALA A 23 -24.54 0.27 -10.34
C ALA A 23 -23.89 -0.44 -11.53
N GLN A 24 -22.98 0.24 -12.23
CA GLN A 24 -22.21 -0.32 -13.35
C GLN A 24 -21.33 -1.46 -12.87
N ARG A 25 -20.64 -1.28 -11.73
CA ARG A 25 -19.82 -2.34 -11.14
C ARG A 25 -20.66 -3.56 -10.75
N ALA A 26 -21.87 -3.35 -10.23
CA ALA A 26 -22.80 -4.43 -9.89
C ALA A 26 -23.33 -5.14 -11.14
N ALA A 27 -23.65 -4.40 -12.21
CA ALA A 27 -24.14 -4.95 -13.47
C ALA A 27 -23.14 -5.91 -14.15
N MET A 28 -21.83 -5.77 -13.90
CA MET A 28 -20.82 -6.71 -14.37
C MET A 28 -20.87 -8.11 -13.71
N GLY A 29 -21.62 -8.26 -12.61
CA GLY A 29 -21.76 -9.51 -11.88
C GLY A 29 -20.43 -10.14 -11.46
N SER A 30 -20.37 -11.47 -11.51
CA SER A 30 -19.18 -12.26 -11.14
C SER A 30 -18.01 -12.03 -12.11
N LYS A 31 -18.28 -11.91 -13.42
CA LYS A 31 -17.26 -11.64 -14.46
C LYS A 31 -16.48 -10.36 -14.18
N GLY A 32 -17.13 -9.34 -13.62
CA GLY A 32 -16.48 -8.10 -13.22
C GLY A 32 -15.36 -8.28 -12.18
N LYS A 33 -15.37 -9.34 -11.36
CA LYS A 33 -14.25 -9.63 -10.45
C LYS A 33 -12.97 -9.97 -11.23
N GLY A 34 -13.07 -10.83 -12.24
CA GLY A 34 -11.94 -11.22 -13.08
C GLY A 34 -11.38 -10.05 -13.89
N LEU A 35 -12.25 -9.21 -14.46
CA LEU A 35 -11.83 -8.03 -15.21
C LEU A 35 -11.10 -7.00 -14.33
N ILE A 36 -11.57 -6.77 -13.11
CA ILE A 36 -10.87 -5.88 -12.17
C ILE A 36 -9.55 -6.48 -11.72
N ALA A 37 -9.49 -7.79 -11.45
CA ALA A 37 -8.23 -8.46 -11.13
C ALA A 37 -7.21 -8.33 -12.27
N LEU A 38 -7.63 -8.53 -13.52
CA LEU A 38 -6.77 -8.36 -14.70
C LEU A 38 -6.31 -6.91 -14.85
N ALA A 39 -7.20 -5.93 -14.66
CA ALA A 39 -6.85 -4.52 -14.70
C ALA A 39 -5.82 -4.15 -13.62
N LEU A 40 -5.93 -4.72 -12.41
CA LEU A 40 -4.96 -4.52 -11.33
C LEU A 40 -3.60 -5.18 -11.63
N VAL A 41 -3.59 -6.38 -12.20
CA VAL A 41 -2.35 -7.02 -12.65
C VAL A 41 -1.68 -6.17 -13.74
N ALA A 42 -2.43 -5.73 -14.75
CA ALA A 42 -1.92 -4.86 -15.81
C ALA A 42 -1.39 -3.54 -15.23
N SER A 43 -2.10 -2.94 -14.28
CA SER A 43 -1.69 -1.73 -13.57
C SER A 43 -0.34 -1.91 -12.86
N VAL A 44 -0.14 -3.02 -12.14
CA VAL A 44 1.14 -3.34 -11.49
C VAL A 44 2.25 -3.54 -12.51
N LEU A 45 2.02 -4.26 -13.61
CA LEU A 45 3.01 -4.46 -14.66
C LEU A 45 3.42 -3.13 -15.31
N LEU A 46 2.45 -2.26 -15.62
CA LEU A 46 2.71 -0.91 -16.14
C LEU A 46 3.56 -0.08 -15.17
N MET A 47 3.31 -0.19 -13.86
CA MET A 47 4.14 0.47 -12.84
C MET A 47 5.56 -0.10 -12.80
N ILE A 48 5.73 -1.43 -12.80
CA ILE A 48 7.04 -2.09 -12.77
C ILE A 48 7.89 -1.67 -13.97
N PHE A 49 7.37 -1.83 -15.19
CA PHE A 49 8.12 -1.48 -16.40
C PHE A 49 8.29 0.04 -16.52
N GLY A 50 7.24 0.80 -16.23
CA GLY A 50 7.27 2.26 -16.30
C GLY A 50 8.26 2.91 -15.34
N TYR A 51 8.47 2.30 -14.16
CA TYR A 51 9.47 2.70 -13.18
C TYR A 51 10.89 2.38 -13.67
N ARG A 52 11.13 1.15 -14.15
CA ARG A 52 12.46 0.70 -14.61
C ARG A 52 12.97 1.40 -15.88
N MET A 53 12.07 1.94 -16.70
CA MET A 53 12.41 2.58 -17.97
C MET A 53 12.89 4.03 -17.83
N TRP A 54 12.92 4.58 -16.61
CA TRP A 54 13.17 6.00 -16.42
C TRP A 54 14.16 6.26 -15.29
N ASP A 55 15.24 6.94 -15.65
CA ASP A 55 16.12 7.63 -14.73
C ASP A 55 15.64 9.09 -14.67
N GLY A 56 15.02 9.48 -13.57
CA GLY A 56 14.48 10.84 -13.39
C GLY A 56 15.41 11.74 -12.57
N ALA A 57 14.98 12.98 -12.36
CA ALA A 57 15.67 13.87 -11.43
C ALA A 57 15.70 13.22 -10.03
N PHE A 58 16.86 13.32 -9.39
CA PHE A 58 17.18 12.73 -8.09
C PHE A 58 17.48 13.84 -7.09
N PHE A 59 16.77 13.81 -5.96
CA PHE A 59 16.76 14.86 -4.95
C PHE A 59 17.42 14.38 -3.65
N TRP A 60 17.19 13.13 -3.26
CA TRP A 60 17.87 12.46 -2.15
C TRP A 60 17.86 10.96 -2.36
N GLY A 61 18.68 10.26 -1.57
CA GLY A 61 18.68 8.81 -1.57
C GLY A 61 18.86 8.24 -0.19
N ARG A 62 19.23 6.96 -0.19
CA ARG A 62 19.47 6.18 1.00
C ARG A 62 20.59 6.79 1.87
N HIS A 63 20.31 6.95 3.16
CA HIS A 63 21.28 7.32 4.19
C HIS A 63 21.12 6.39 5.41
N PRO A 64 22.18 5.97 6.12
CA PRO A 64 22.07 5.01 7.23
C PRO A 64 21.02 5.40 8.28
N ALA A 65 20.95 6.68 8.64
CA ALA A 65 19.92 7.18 9.57
C ALA A 65 18.49 7.02 9.03
N THR A 66 18.25 7.28 7.74
CA THR A 66 16.91 7.17 7.14
C THR A 66 16.52 5.71 6.90
N VAL A 67 17.46 4.79 6.74
CA VAL A 67 17.19 3.34 6.66
C VAL A 67 16.60 2.81 7.96
N GLY A 68 17.17 3.19 9.12
CA GLY A 68 16.63 2.79 10.42
C GLY A 68 15.20 3.29 10.63
N ILE A 69 14.95 4.57 10.33
CA ILE A 69 13.62 5.19 10.41
C ILE A 69 12.66 4.50 9.43
N ASN A 70 13.07 4.29 8.18
CA ASN A 70 12.30 3.59 7.16
C ASN A 70 11.86 2.21 7.63
N ASN A 71 12.79 1.42 8.20
CA ASN A 71 12.50 0.06 8.64
C ASN A 71 11.51 0.04 9.82
N LEU A 72 11.60 1.00 10.75
CA LEU A 72 10.60 1.15 11.80
C LEU A 72 9.21 1.49 11.24
N ILE A 73 9.13 2.42 10.29
CA ILE A 73 7.88 2.74 9.59
C ILE A 73 7.35 1.50 8.86
N MET A 74 8.22 0.72 8.23
CA MET A 74 7.86 -0.50 7.52
C MET A 74 7.30 -1.60 8.43
N VAL A 75 7.82 -1.75 9.66
CA VAL A 75 7.20 -2.65 10.66
C VAL A 75 5.77 -2.22 10.95
N ALA A 76 5.55 -0.92 11.18
CA ALA A 76 4.21 -0.39 11.40
C ALA A 76 3.32 -0.58 10.17
N ALA A 77 3.82 -0.30 8.97
CA ALA A 77 3.11 -0.48 7.71
C ALA A 77 2.63 -1.92 7.51
N LEU A 78 3.53 -2.90 7.71
CA LEU A 78 3.22 -4.33 7.60
C LEU A 78 2.23 -4.77 8.68
N TYR A 79 2.39 -4.29 9.91
CA TYR A 79 1.44 -4.58 10.99
C TYR A 79 0.04 -4.06 10.66
N PHE A 80 -0.07 -2.82 10.21
CA PHE A 80 -1.35 -2.21 9.88
C PHE A 80 -2.01 -2.82 8.64
N ALA A 81 -1.22 -3.29 7.67
CA ALA A 81 -1.69 -4.05 6.52
C ALA A 81 -2.10 -5.50 6.85
N SER A 82 -1.70 -6.02 8.02
CA SER A 82 -2.04 -7.37 8.46
C SER A 82 -3.48 -7.48 9.03
N PRO A 83 -3.96 -8.70 9.35
CA PRO A 83 -5.19 -8.87 10.12
C PRO A 83 -5.09 -8.42 11.59
N GLY A 84 -3.90 -8.08 12.10
CA GLY A 84 -3.65 -7.68 13.49
C GLY A 84 -4.60 -6.61 14.01
N PRO A 85 -4.69 -5.44 13.37
CA PRO A 85 -5.63 -4.40 13.77
C PRO A 85 -7.09 -4.84 13.86
N LYS A 86 -7.54 -5.80 13.04
CA LYS A 86 -8.93 -6.30 13.10
C LYS A 86 -9.14 -7.44 14.11
N LYS A 87 -8.13 -8.28 14.34
CA LYS A 87 -8.20 -9.48 15.20
C LYS A 87 -7.59 -9.28 16.59
N GLY A 88 -6.90 -8.16 16.81
CA GLY A 88 -6.27 -7.77 18.06
C GLY A 88 -7.18 -6.91 18.94
N ALA A 89 -6.65 -6.52 20.09
CA ALA A 89 -7.30 -5.67 21.09
C ALA A 89 -6.87 -4.20 21.02
N LEU A 90 -5.77 -3.85 20.33
CA LEU A 90 -5.21 -2.50 20.32
C LEU A 90 -5.91 -1.58 19.31
N PHE A 91 -6.03 -2.02 18.05
CA PHE A 91 -6.47 -1.17 16.94
C PHE A 91 -7.79 -1.60 16.29
N TYR A 92 -8.58 -2.46 16.96
CA TYR A 92 -9.87 -2.94 16.44
C TYR A 92 -10.91 -1.84 16.20
N ARG A 93 -10.72 -0.67 16.81
CA ARG A 93 -11.53 0.52 16.58
C ARG A 93 -11.02 1.41 15.45
N MET A 94 -9.87 1.11 14.87
CA MET A 94 -9.36 1.83 13.71
C MET A 94 -10.14 1.39 12.47
N ARG A 95 -10.71 2.38 11.77
CA ARG A 95 -11.55 2.13 10.60
C ARG A 95 -10.78 1.66 9.37
N HIS A 96 -9.63 2.27 9.12
CA HIS A 96 -8.83 2.07 7.89
C HIS A 96 -7.39 1.57 8.15
N PRO A 97 -7.17 0.54 8.98
CA PRO A 97 -5.81 0.12 9.32
C PRO A 97 -5.02 -0.29 8.09
N MET A 98 -5.63 -1.02 7.15
CA MET A 98 -4.93 -1.43 5.92
C MET A 98 -4.51 -0.24 5.05
N LEU A 99 -5.37 0.77 4.87
CA LEU A 99 -5.03 1.96 4.07
C LEU A 99 -4.01 2.85 4.79
N LEU A 100 -4.04 2.91 6.13
CA LEU A 100 -2.97 3.54 6.91
C LEU A 100 -1.65 2.80 6.73
N GLY A 101 -1.64 1.48 6.83
CA GLY A 101 -0.44 0.67 6.59
C GLY A 101 0.12 0.87 5.18
N PHE A 102 -0.75 0.91 4.18
CA PHE A 102 -0.37 1.22 2.80
C PHE A 102 0.19 2.64 2.64
N LEU A 103 -0.41 3.65 3.29
CA LEU A 103 0.11 5.01 3.29
C LEU A 103 1.49 5.10 3.95
N LEU A 104 1.67 4.47 5.11
CA LEU A 104 2.98 4.39 5.77
C LEU A 104 4.02 3.69 4.89
N TRP A 105 3.63 2.63 4.18
CA TRP A 105 4.47 1.98 3.18
C TRP A 105 4.92 2.95 2.09
N THR A 106 4.01 3.76 1.53
CA THR A 106 4.41 4.77 0.52
C THR A 106 5.35 5.84 1.07
N ILE A 107 5.12 6.30 2.30
CA ILE A 107 5.98 7.29 2.97
C ILE A 107 7.38 6.72 3.21
N ALA A 108 7.46 5.48 3.70
CA ALA A 108 8.71 4.76 3.88
C ALA A 108 9.51 4.70 2.56
N HIS A 109 8.85 4.28 1.47
CA HIS A 109 9.53 4.19 0.17
C HIS A 109 10.01 5.55 -0.34
N LEU A 110 9.23 6.63 -0.17
CA LEU A 110 9.67 7.97 -0.53
C LEU A 110 10.85 8.45 0.33
N LEU A 111 10.89 8.10 1.61
CA LEU A 111 11.95 8.52 2.52
C LEU A 111 13.35 8.10 2.03
N VAL A 112 13.47 6.95 1.40
CA VAL A 112 14.76 6.41 0.92
C VAL A 112 14.92 6.42 -0.60
N ASN A 113 13.87 6.75 -1.37
CA ASN A 113 13.90 6.86 -2.83
C ASN A 113 13.43 8.26 -3.28
N GLY A 114 14.34 9.22 -3.25
CA GLY A 114 14.07 10.62 -3.60
C GLY A 114 14.21 10.91 -5.09
N ASP A 115 13.64 10.08 -5.96
CA ASP A 115 13.66 10.28 -7.41
C ASP A 115 12.27 10.52 -7.99
N THR A 116 12.23 11.09 -9.20
CA THR A 116 10.97 11.44 -9.89
C THR A 116 10.07 10.22 -10.13
N PRO A 117 10.56 9.06 -10.62
CA PRO A 117 9.75 7.84 -10.72
C PRO A 117 9.10 7.43 -9.39
N SER A 118 9.84 7.51 -8.28
CA SER A 118 9.37 7.18 -6.94
C SER A 118 8.29 8.15 -6.46
N PHE A 119 8.39 9.44 -6.78
CA PHE A 119 7.34 10.42 -6.48
C PHE A 119 6.04 10.11 -7.22
N VAL A 120 6.12 9.77 -8.50
CA VAL A 120 4.94 9.40 -9.29
C VAL A 120 4.32 8.12 -8.74
N LEU A 121 5.14 7.10 -8.48
CA LEU A 121 4.66 5.80 -7.99
C LEU A 121 4.11 5.89 -6.57
N PHE A 122 4.98 6.13 -5.59
CA PHE A 122 4.61 6.07 -4.18
C PHE A 122 3.78 7.28 -3.76
N GLY A 123 4.08 8.47 -4.29
CA GLY A 123 3.25 9.66 -4.06
C GLY A 123 1.85 9.51 -4.65
N GLY A 124 1.75 9.01 -5.89
CA GLY A 124 0.46 8.74 -6.54
C GLY A 124 -0.37 7.67 -5.82
N LEU A 125 0.27 6.61 -5.34
CA LEU A 125 -0.38 5.57 -4.53
C LEU A 125 -0.72 6.05 -3.10
N GLY A 126 0.09 6.93 -2.51
CA GLY A 126 -0.17 7.51 -1.19
C GLY A 126 -1.37 8.45 -1.22
N LEU A 127 -1.45 9.32 -2.23
CA LEU A 127 -2.63 10.15 -2.49
C LEU A 127 -3.88 9.31 -2.72
N TRP A 128 -3.77 8.18 -3.43
CA TRP A 128 -4.88 7.25 -3.62
C TRP A 128 -5.42 6.74 -2.29
N ALA A 129 -4.54 6.28 -1.39
CA ALA A 129 -4.95 5.75 -0.10
C ALA A 129 -5.75 6.77 0.71
N ILE A 130 -5.34 8.04 0.69
CA ILE A 130 -6.06 9.14 1.34
C ILE A 130 -7.44 9.35 0.70
N VAL A 131 -7.50 9.41 -0.64
CA VAL A 131 -8.76 9.58 -1.37
C VAL A 131 -9.73 8.43 -1.12
N GLU A 132 -9.24 7.19 -1.13
CA GLU A 132 -10.04 5.98 -0.84
C GLU A 132 -10.62 6.05 0.58
N MET A 133 -9.82 6.44 1.59
CA MET A 133 -10.32 6.64 2.97
C MET A 133 -11.45 7.68 3.03
N ILE A 134 -11.31 8.81 2.34
CA ILE A 134 -12.32 9.88 2.29
C ILE A 134 -13.61 9.36 1.62
N ILE A 135 -13.50 8.68 0.48
CA ILE A 135 -14.65 8.18 -0.28
C ILE A 135 -15.37 7.08 0.50
N ILE A 136 -14.66 6.14 1.13
CA ILE A 136 -15.28 5.11 1.97
C ILE A 136 -16.00 5.75 3.16
N ASN A 137 -15.40 6.75 3.82
CA ASN A 137 -16.05 7.47 4.92
C ASN A 137 -17.38 8.10 4.51
N ARG A 138 -17.43 8.68 3.30
CA ARG A 138 -18.63 9.31 2.74
C ARG A 138 -19.69 8.30 2.28
N THR A 139 -19.26 7.19 1.68
CA THR A 139 -20.17 6.21 1.05
C THR A 139 -20.64 5.11 2.00
N GLU A 140 -19.95 4.88 3.12
CA GLU A 140 -20.29 3.86 4.11
C GLU A 140 -20.36 4.47 5.53
N PRO A 141 -21.22 5.44 5.83
CA PRO A 141 -21.19 6.17 7.11
C PRO A 141 -21.47 5.30 8.34
N GLY A 142 -22.22 4.20 8.18
CA GLY A 142 -22.62 3.29 9.27
C GLY A 142 -21.57 2.26 9.71
N TRP A 143 -20.28 2.57 9.56
CA TRP A 143 -19.23 1.63 9.98
C TRP A 143 -19.22 1.47 11.51
N THR A 144 -19.17 0.21 11.97
CA THR A 144 -18.97 -0.14 13.38
C THR A 144 -17.73 -1.01 13.53
N PRO A 145 -16.99 -0.88 14.64
CA PRO A 145 -15.81 -1.70 14.87
C PRO A 145 -16.21 -3.18 15.07
N PRO A 146 -15.37 -4.13 14.63
CA PRO A 146 -15.55 -5.54 14.98
C PRO A 146 -15.47 -5.77 16.49
N ALA A 147 -15.84 -6.97 16.93
CA ALA A 147 -15.63 -7.38 18.31
C ALA A 147 -14.15 -7.25 18.73
N LYS A 148 -13.91 -6.84 19.97
CA LYS A 148 -12.55 -6.71 20.51
C LYS A 148 -11.86 -8.07 20.47
N GLY A 149 -10.69 -8.11 19.82
CA GLY A 149 -9.83 -9.30 19.77
C GLY A 149 -8.97 -9.46 21.02
N SER A 150 -7.85 -10.17 20.88
CA SER A 150 -6.92 -10.43 21.99
C SER A 150 -5.53 -9.84 21.75
N ILE A 151 -4.86 -9.44 22.84
CA ILE A 151 -3.47 -8.94 22.81
C ILE A 151 -2.51 -9.99 22.22
N ALA A 152 -2.78 -11.28 22.44
CA ALA A 152 -2.02 -12.35 21.83
C ALA A 152 -2.04 -12.29 20.29
N LYS A 153 -3.16 -11.86 19.69
CA LYS A 153 -3.23 -11.65 18.23
C LYS A 153 -2.45 -10.41 17.79
N ASP A 154 -2.50 -9.30 18.54
CA ASP A 154 -1.63 -8.14 18.24
C ASP A 154 -0.15 -8.56 18.26
N ALA A 155 0.30 -9.27 19.30
CA ALA A 155 1.67 -9.75 19.43
C ALA A 155 2.07 -10.71 18.29
N MET A 156 1.20 -11.67 17.96
CA MET A 156 1.43 -12.63 16.87
C MET A 156 1.62 -11.92 15.52
N PHE A 157 0.78 -10.92 15.21
CA PHE A 157 0.90 -10.19 13.94
C PHE A 157 2.04 -9.17 13.94
N LEU A 158 2.45 -8.64 15.10
CA LEU A 158 3.67 -7.85 15.23
C LEU A 158 4.91 -8.69 14.93
N VAL A 159 5.01 -9.88 15.52
CA VAL A 159 6.11 -10.83 15.25
C VAL A 159 6.10 -11.24 13.76
N ALA A 160 4.94 -11.55 13.20
CA ALA A 160 4.82 -11.85 11.77
C ALA A 160 5.30 -10.68 10.89
N SER A 161 5.05 -9.43 11.30
CA SER A 161 5.49 -8.23 10.57
C SER A 161 7.01 -8.07 10.60
N LEU A 162 7.66 -8.40 11.72
CA LEU A 162 9.13 -8.43 11.82
C LEU A 162 9.74 -9.49 10.90
N VAL A 163 9.16 -10.71 10.90
CA VAL A 163 9.59 -11.79 10.01
C VAL A 163 9.39 -11.41 8.54
N LEU A 164 8.24 -10.81 8.21
CA LEU A 164 7.97 -10.34 6.85
C LEU A 164 8.94 -9.23 6.43
N LEU A 165 9.26 -8.27 7.30
CA LEU A 165 10.26 -7.24 7.00
C LEU A 165 11.61 -7.88 6.65
N PHE A 166 12.04 -8.87 7.43
CA PHE A 166 13.28 -9.60 7.16
C PHE A 166 13.24 -10.29 5.79
N VAL A 167 12.20 -11.09 5.50
CA VAL A 167 12.07 -11.82 4.23
C VAL A 167 12.00 -10.86 3.04
N ILE A 168 11.18 -9.81 3.13
CA ILE A 168 11.03 -8.80 2.09
C ILE A 168 12.36 -8.09 1.87
N GLY A 169 13.06 -7.71 2.95
CA GLY A 169 14.37 -7.06 2.88
C GLY A 169 15.44 -7.91 2.22
N MET A 170 15.45 -9.22 2.50
CA MET A 170 16.34 -10.17 1.81
C MET A 170 16.05 -10.27 0.32
N ILE A 171 14.77 -10.37 -0.06
CA ILE A 171 14.36 -10.40 -1.48
C ILE A 171 14.74 -9.11 -2.19
N HIS A 172 14.49 -7.95 -1.57
CA HIS A 172 14.87 -6.65 -2.12
C HIS A 172 16.38 -6.57 -2.33
N THR A 173 17.16 -7.02 -1.34
CA THR A 173 18.62 -7.06 -1.42
C THR A 173 19.10 -7.97 -2.55
N TRP A 174 18.49 -9.15 -2.71
CA TRP A 174 18.76 -10.07 -3.82
C TRP A 174 18.45 -9.47 -5.19
N LEU A 175 17.42 -8.63 -5.28
CA LEU A 175 17.04 -7.89 -6.50
C LEU A 175 17.89 -6.64 -6.74
N GLY A 176 18.88 -6.34 -5.88
CA GLY A 176 19.77 -5.19 -6.00
C GLY A 176 19.31 -3.91 -5.27
N TYR A 177 18.28 -4.00 -4.44
CA TYR A 177 17.73 -2.90 -3.66
C TYR A 177 17.92 -3.16 -2.16
N PRO A 178 19.11 -2.92 -1.59
CA PRO A 178 19.37 -3.30 -0.21
C PRO A 178 18.44 -2.55 0.77
N VAL A 179 17.96 -3.24 1.81
CA VAL A 179 17.01 -2.71 2.82
C VAL A 179 17.65 -2.58 4.21
N PHE A 180 18.70 -3.35 4.48
CA PHE A 180 19.47 -3.32 5.72
C PHE A 180 20.88 -2.77 5.48
N GLY A 181 21.52 -2.26 6.54
CA GLY A 181 22.80 -1.53 6.50
C GLY A 181 22.59 -0.05 6.31
#